data_AF-A0A6C0CS66-F1
#
_entry.id   AF-A0A6C0CS66-F1
#
_cell.length_a   1.000
_cell.length_b   1.000
_cell.length_c   1.000
_cell.angle_alpha   90.00
_cell.angle_beta   90.00
_cell.angle_gamma   90.00
#
_symmetry.space_group_name_H-M   'P 1'
#
loop_
_entity.id
_entity.type
_entity.pdbx_description
1 polymer ?
#
loop_
_entity_poly.entity_id
_entity_poly.type
_entity_poly.pdbx_seq_one_letter_code
_entity_poly.pdbx_strand_id
1 'polypeptide(L)'
;MIIPVKCFTCGKVLADKWNYFKDKSIEMDRKTDIEKLTIEDLEVKSGHDKDNYFDTNKKAELLNKLGLTKICCRRHMLGHVDLIDII
;
A
#
# COMPACT_ATOMS: atom_id res chain seq x y z
N MET A 1 -7.75 13.42 10.14
CA MET A 1 -7.87 12.46 11.24
C MET A 1 -6.82 11.40 11.01
N ILE A 2 -6.03 11.14 12.05
CA ILE A 2 -4.78 10.37 12.01
C ILE A 2 -5.00 8.87 11.76
N ILE A 3 -3.96 8.18 11.27
CA ILE A 3 -3.96 6.72 11.12
C ILE A 3 -4.19 6.04 12.48
N PRO A 4 -4.95 4.93 12.55
CA PRO A 4 -5.06 4.18 13.80
C PRO A 4 -3.70 3.65 14.26
N VAL A 5 -3.48 3.70 15.58
CA VAL A 5 -2.24 3.20 16.22
C VAL A 5 -2.00 1.72 15.91
N LYS A 6 -3.06 0.91 15.93
CA LYS A 6 -3.04 -0.53 15.61
C LYS A 6 -4.14 -0.88 14.61
N CYS A 7 -3.95 -1.95 13.87
CA CYS A 7 -4.99 -2.52 13.01
C CYS A 7 -6.18 -3.03 13.84
N PHE A 8 -7.40 -2.65 13.46
CA PHE A 8 -8.63 -3.05 14.14
C PHE A 8 -8.92 -4.56 14.11
N THR A 9 -8.30 -5.31 13.20
CA THR A 9 -8.51 -6.76 13.08
C THR A 9 -7.34 -7.56 13.65
N CYS A 10 -6.11 -7.24 13.23
CA CYS A 10 -4.92 -8.04 13.56
C CYS A 10 -4.15 -7.53 14.79
N GLY A 11 -4.45 -6.33 15.29
CA GLY A 11 -3.72 -5.70 16.40
C GLY A 11 -2.29 -5.25 16.09
N LYS A 12 -1.78 -5.49 14.88
CA LYS A 12 -0.44 -5.04 14.44
C LYS A 12 -0.33 -3.52 14.51
N VAL A 13 0.79 -3.00 15.00
CA VAL A 13 1.09 -1.56 15.06
C VAL A 13 1.25 -1.00 13.64
N LEU A 14 0.52 0.08 13.35
CA LEU A 14 0.48 0.74 12.05
C LEU A 14 0.99 2.17 12.06
N ALA A 15 0.78 2.93 13.15
CA ALA A 15 1.08 4.36 13.18
C ALA A 15 2.56 4.70 12.94
N ASP A 16 3.47 3.81 13.32
CA ASP A 16 4.91 3.93 13.09
C ASP A 16 5.30 3.84 11.60
N LYS A 17 4.43 3.31 10.74
CA LYS A 17 4.71 3.01 9.33
C LYS A 17 4.09 4.01 8.35
N TRP A 18 3.14 4.83 8.79
CA TRP A 18 2.32 5.68 7.90
C TRP A 18 3.13 6.70 7.14
N ASN A 19 3.96 7.49 7.83
CA ASN A 19 4.72 8.58 7.20
C ASN A 19 5.65 8.03 6.10
N TYR A 20 6.37 6.95 6.41
CA TYR A 20 7.21 6.26 5.43
C TYR A 20 6.40 5.75 4.22
N PHE A 21 5.24 5.14 4.48
CA PHE A 21 4.36 4.66 3.40
C PHE A 21 3.84 5.82 2.54
N LYS A 22 3.37 6.91 3.15
CA LYS A 22 2.87 8.13 2.47
C LYS A 22 3.93 8.70 1.54
N ASP A 23 5.12 8.99 2.06
CA ASP A 23 6.21 9.60 1.30
C ASP A 23 6.65 8.71 0.13
N LYS A 24 6.83 7.41 0.39
CA LYS A 24 7.23 6.45 -0.66
C LYS A 24 6.14 6.23 -1.69
N SER A 25 4.87 6.19 -1.28
CA SER A 25 3.75 6.05 -2.21
C SER A 25 3.68 7.25 -3.17
N ILE A 26 3.91 8.47 -2.67
CA ILE A 26 3.96 9.69 -3.47
C ILE A 26 5.18 9.67 -4.41
N GLU A 27 6.35 9.25 -3.92
CA GLU A 27 7.56 9.12 -4.73
C GLU A 27 7.35 8.14 -5.90
N MET A 28 6.67 7.01 -5.63
CA MET A 28 6.36 6.00 -6.63
C MET A 28 5.33 6.47 -7.66
N ASP A 29 4.31 7.21 -7.20
CA ASP A 29 3.29 7.80 -8.08
C ASP A 29 3.92 8.89 -8.99
N ARG A 30 4.89 9.67 -8.49
CA ARG A 30 5.62 10.67 -9.30
C ARG A 30 6.56 10.07 -10.35
N LYS A 31 7.22 8.95 -10.05
CA LYS A 31 8.11 8.25 -11.01
C LYS A 31 7.35 7.52 -12.10
N THR A 32 6.06 7.27 -11.88
CA THR A 32 5.22 6.57 -12.83
C THR A 32 4.61 7.60 -13.78
N ASP A 33 5.26 7.86 -14.93
CA ASP A 33 4.69 8.65 -16.02
C ASP A 33 3.42 7.95 -16.51
N ILE A 34 2.24 8.44 -16.09
CA ILE A 34 0.93 7.85 -16.45
C ILE A 34 0.77 7.72 -17.98
N GLU A 35 1.38 8.62 -18.74
CA GLU A 35 1.35 8.64 -20.22
C GLU A 35 2.19 7.52 -20.87
N LYS A 36 3.10 6.87 -20.14
CA LYS A 36 3.96 5.79 -20.67
C LYS A 36 3.59 4.39 -20.19
N LEU A 37 2.57 4.22 -19.34
CA LEU A 37 2.15 2.87 -18.93
C LEU A 37 1.53 2.13 -20.12
N THR A 38 2.26 1.16 -20.66
CA THR A 38 1.68 0.20 -21.60
C THR A 38 1.00 -0.93 -20.82
N ILE A 39 0.13 -1.67 -21.51
CA ILE A 39 -0.53 -2.87 -20.95
C ILE A 39 0.51 -3.94 -20.54
N GLU A 40 1.73 -3.88 -21.09
CA GLU A 40 2.83 -4.79 -20.78
C GLU A 40 3.53 -4.49 -19.44
N ASP A 41 3.55 -3.22 -19.01
CA ASP A 41 4.12 -2.81 -17.71
C ASP A 41 3.25 -3.24 -16.52
N LEU A 42 1.96 -3.49 -16.78
CA LEU A 42 1.07 -4.15 -15.84
C LEU A 42 1.37 -5.64 -15.92
N GLU A 43 2.36 -6.11 -15.16
CA GLU A 43 2.60 -7.55 -14.96
C GLU A 43 1.38 -8.19 -14.23
N VAL A 44 0.25 -8.34 -14.91
CA VAL A 44 -0.83 -9.25 -14.51
C VAL A 44 -0.34 -10.64 -14.87
N LYS A 45 0.64 -11.14 -14.11
CA LYS A 45 1.01 -12.55 -14.17
C LYS A 45 -0.20 -13.32 -13.69
N SER A 46 -0.99 -13.81 -14.64
CA SER A 46 -2.05 -14.81 -14.48
C SER A 46 -1.41 -16.12 -14.03
N GLY A 47 -0.88 -16.13 -12.80
CA GLY A 47 0.01 -17.16 -12.27
C GLY A 47 -0.48 -17.63 -10.89
N HIS A 48 -1.51 -18.45 -10.91
CA HIS A 48 -1.69 -19.68 -10.13
C HIS A 48 -1.30 -19.85 -8.65
N ASP A 49 -1.03 -18.82 -7.85
CA ASP A 49 -0.99 -18.96 -6.38
C ASP A 49 -2.19 -18.26 -5.73
N LYS A 50 -3.14 -19.07 -5.25
CA LYS A 50 -4.36 -18.60 -4.54
C LYS A 50 -4.04 -17.78 -3.28
N ASP A 51 -2.78 -17.82 -2.84
CA ASP A 51 -2.26 -17.13 -1.65
C ASP A 51 -1.73 -15.72 -1.94
N ASN A 52 -1.53 -15.32 -3.21
CA ASN A 52 -0.81 -14.09 -3.60
C ASN A 52 -1.67 -13.09 -4.41
N TYR A 53 -2.94 -12.89 -4.04
CA TYR A 53 -3.89 -11.99 -4.73
C TYR A 53 -3.46 -10.50 -4.82
N PHE A 54 -2.37 -10.10 -4.17
CA PHE A 54 -1.92 -8.71 -4.13
C PHE A 54 -0.48 -8.46 -4.58
N ASP A 55 0.28 -9.47 -5.04
CA ASP A 55 1.74 -9.33 -5.14
C ASP A 55 2.24 -8.53 -6.36
N THR A 56 1.39 -8.31 -7.37
CA THR A 56 1.76 -7.67 -8.64
C THR A 56 1.57 -6.16 -8.70
N ASN A 57 1.18 -5.51 -7.58
CA ASN A 57 1.04 -4.05 -7.55
C ASN A 57 2.35 -3.40 -7.06
N LYS A 58 2.79 -2.31 -7.70
CA LYS A 58 3.94 -1.49 -7.24
C LYS A 58 3.84 -1.16 -5.74
N LYS A 59 2.65 -0.79 -5.24
CA LYS A 59 2.41 -0.47 -3.82
C LYS A 59 2.42 -1.71 -2.92
N ALA A 60 2.24 -2.92 -3.47
CA ALA A 60 2.29 -4.16 -2.70
C ALA A 60 3.71 -4.50 -2.24
N GLU A 61 4.72 -4.27 -3.07
CA GLU A 61 6.13 -4.42 -2.65
C GLU A 61 6.47 -3.51 -1.47
N LEU A 62 5.97 -2.27 -1.48
CA LEU A 62 6.16 -1.33 -0.39
C LEU A 62 5.52 -1.84 0.91
N LEU A 63 4.30 -2.39 0.83
CA LEU A 63 3.61 -2.99 1.98
C LEU A 63 4.30 -4.27 2.47
N ASN A 64 4.85 -5.08 1.56
CA ASN A 64 5.68 -6.25 1.87
C ASN A 64 6.92 -5.84 2.66
N LYS A 65 7.64 -4.80 2.20
CA LYS A 65 8.83 -4.25 2.89
C LYS A 65 8.52 -3.76 4.31
N LEU A 66 7.30 -3.27 4.55
CA LEU A 66 6.83 -2.84 5.87
C LEU A 66 6.33 -4.00 6.76
N GLY A 67 6.44 -5.25 6.30
CA GLY A 67 5.98 -6.44 7.02
C GLY A 67 4.46 -6.52 7.14
N LEU A 68 3.72 -5.87 6.23
CA LEU A 68 2.26 -5.87 6.19
C LEU A 68 1.78 -6.93 5.19
N THR A 69 1.78 -8.20 5.59
CA THR A 69 1.33 -9.31 4.73
C THR A 69 -0.19 -9.45 4.70
N LYS A 70 -0.85 -9.35 5.86
CA LYS A 70 -2.30 -9.55 5.99
C LYS A 70 -3.12 -8.40 5.38
N ILE A 71 -4.15 -8.74 4.60
CA ILE A 71 -5.08 -7.79 3.97
C ILE A 71 -5.72 -6.82 4.97
N CYS A 72 -6.06 -7.31 6.17
CA CYS A 72 -6.66 -6.50 7.21
C CYS A 72 -5.74 -5.37 7.70
N CYS A 73 -4.42 -5.57 7.67
CA CYS A 73 -3.47 -4.54 8.05
C CYS A 73 -3.19 -3.63 6.81
N ARG A 74 -3.15 -4.18 5.58
CA ARG A 74 -2.97 -3.42 4.31
C ARG A 74 -4.10 -2.43 3.99
N ARG A 75 -5.35 -2.80 4.23
CA ARG A 75 -6.51 -1.92 3.94
C ARG A 75 -6.42 -0.57 4.64
N HIS A 76 -5.82 -0.53 5.83
CA HIS A 76 -5.65 0.71 6.59
C HIS A 76 -4.58 1.60 5.98
N MET A 77 -3.57 1.05 5.31
CA MET A 77 -2.58 1.87 4.59
C MET A 77 -3.13 2.37 3.25
N LEU A 78 -3.84 1.50 2.52
CA LEU A 78 -4.34 1.85 1.18
C LEU A 78 -5.55 2.78 1.21
N GLY A 79 -6.42 2.65 2.20
CA GLY A 79 -7.69 3.40 2.28
C GLY A 79 -7.70 4.56 3.28
N HIS A 80 -6.57 4.87 3.92
CA HIS A 80 -6.53 5.96 4.88
C HIS A 80 -6.43 7.32 4.18
N VAL A 81 -7.36 8.21 4.55
CA VAL A 81 -7.33 9.63 4.21
C VAL A 81 -6.96 10.42 5.46
N ASP A 82 -5.86 11.18 5.40
CA ASP A 82 -5.36 11.96 6.53
C ASP A 82 -5.93 13.38 6.52
N LEU A 83 -7.05 13.57 7.20
CA LEU A 83 -7.71 14.89 7.31
C LEU A 83 -7.08 15.83 8.36
N ILE A 84 -5.93 15.49 8.99
CA ILE A 84 -5.37 16.34 10.06
C ILE A 84 -4.88 17.68 9.52
N ASP A 85 -4.48 17.70 8.25
CA ASP A 85 -3.98 18.91 7.58
C ASP A 85 -5.12 19.89 7.22
N ILE A 86 -6.39 19.47 7.32
CA ILE A 86 -7.59 20.23 6.92
C ILE A 86 -8.32 20.84 8.12
N ILE A 87 -8.13 20.28 9.31
CA ILE A 87 -8.80 20.69 10.56
C ILE A 87 -7.83 21.52 11.38
#